data_AF-A0A4U8U7S3-F1
#
_entry.id   AF-A0A4U8U7S3-F1
#
_cell.length_a   1.000
_cell.length_b   1.000
_cell.length_c   1.000
_cell.angle_alpha   90.00
_cell.angle_beta   90.00
_cell.angle_gamma   90.00
#
_symmetry.space_group_name_H-M   'P 1'
#
loop_
_entity.id
_entity.type
_entity.pdbx_description
1 polymer ?
#
loop_
_entity_poly.entity_id
_entity_poly.type
_entity_poly.pdbx_seq_one_letter_code
_entity_poly.pdbx_strand_id
1 'polypeptide(L)'
;MNAISMGLANIASKPCKEQISNAAGLLIISPQRFANFMADSTHTKHIHIAIASGVEAAKRTSEIFTLCYQIALQSIDIEIQPTDSIFTDSLQYYTNFLPSFKPKRFSLKKSKETQKAPPIQDSTESNMRLRFNQAVMNFQDKQIRIDKQQTEATKAQGYCGFEVRVCVKANAQVSPDIESMYALQTALLSLFGIFKHDEMATIAQMRLMR
;
A
#
# COMPACT_ATOMS: atom_id res chain seq x y z
N MET A 1 16.18 -3.66 -38.57
CA MET A 1 14.94 -3.40 -37.81
C MET A 1 14.66 -4.65 -37.00
N ASN A 2 14.76 -4.60 -35.67
CA ASN A 2 14.39 -5.75 -34.85
C ASN A 2 12.87 -5.77 -34.73
N ALA A 3 12.22 -6.71 -35.44
CA ALA A 3 10.81 -6.96 -35.26
C ALA A 3 10.61 -7.72 -33.94
N ILE A 4 9.98 -7.08 -32.96
CA ILE A 4 9.59 -7.74 -31.71
C ILE A 4 8.28 -8.48 -32.01
N SER A 5 8.34 -9.80 -32.08
CA SER A 5 7.15 -10.66 -32.17
C SER A 5 6.64 -10.94 -30.75
N MET A 6 5.34 -10.70 -30.51
CA MET A 6 4.65 -11.10 -29.28
C MET A 6 3.97 -12.44 -29.50
N GLY A 7 4.19 -13.40 -28.61
CA GLY A 7 3.55 -14.71 -28.67
C GLY A 7 3.59 -15.41 -27.32
N LEU A 8 2.67 -16.34 -27.12
CA LEU A 8 2.67 -17.20 -25.94
C LEU A 8 3.88 -18.14 -25.98
N ALA A 9 4.57 -18.26 -24.84
CA ALA A 9 5.65 -19.23 -24.71
C ALA A 9 5.10 -20.67 -24.80
N ASN A 10 5.88 -21.62 -25.28
CA ASN A 10 5.50 -23.03 -25.18
C ASN A 10 5.70 -23.51 -23.73
N ILE A 11 4.63 -23.97 -23.08
CA ILE A 11 4.64 -24.46 -21.69
C ILE A 11 4.43 -25.98 -21.59
N ALA A 12 4.31 -26.70 -22.71
CA ALA A 12 3.96 -28.12 -22.74
C ALA A 12 4.91 -29.02 -21.92
N SER A 13 6.18 -28.65 -21.80
CA SER A 13 7.18 -29.39 -21.03
C SER A 13 7.13 -29.14 -19.51
N LYS A 14 6.36 -28.14 -19.06
CA LYS A 14 6.21 -27.85 -17.63
C LYS A 14 5.27 -28.88 -16.98
N PRO A 15 5.60 -29.38 -15.77
CA PRO A 15 4.70 -30.26 -15.04
C PRO A 15 3.44 -29.50 -14.59
N CYS A 16 2.30 -30.18 -14.62
CA CYS A 16 1.07 -29.68 -14.03
C CYS A 16 1.17 -29.81 -12.50
N LYS A 17 0.88 -28.74 -11.77
CA LYS A 17 0.92 -28.69 -10.30
C LYS A 17 -0.27 -27.92 -9.77
N GLU A 18 -0.63 -28.19 -8.52
CA GLU A 18 -1.53 -27.31 -7.78
C GLU A 18 -0.85 -25.95 -7.58
N GLN A 19 -1.51 -24.91 -8.08
CA GLN A 19 -1.05 -23.53 -8.02
C GLN A 19 -2.12 -22.69 -7.32
N ILE A 20 -1.66 -21.83 -6.43
CA ILE A 20 -2.50 -20.94 -5.64
C ILE A 20 -2.00 -19.53 -5.87
N SER A 21 -2.94 -18.62 -6.17
CA SER A 21 -2.65 -17.20 -6.29
C SER A 21 -3.57 -16.40 -5.40
N ASN A 22 -3.00 -15.52 -4.58
CA ASN A 22 -3.72 -14.63 -3.70
C ASN A 22 -3.58 -13.20 -4.18
N ALA A 23 -4.65 -12.42 -4.14
CA ALA A 23 -4.65 -11.00 -4.45
C ALA A 23 -5.44 -10.23 -3.38
N ALA A 24 -5.03 -9.00 -3.10
CA ALA A 24 -5.73 -8.13 -2.16
C ALA A 24 -5.78 -6.69 -2.69
N GLY A 25 -6.82 -5.97 -2.30
CA GLY A 25 -7.01 -4.56 -2.65
C GLY A 25 -8.02 -3.89 -1.72
N LEU A 26 -8.08 -2.57 -1.81
CA LEU A 26 -8.88 -1.73 -0.94
C LEU A 26 -9.82 -0.87 -1.78
N LEU A 27 -11.04 -0.68 -1.28
CA LEU A 27 -11.94 0.39 -1.71
C LEU A 27 -12.09 1.34 -0.55
N ILE A 28 -11.60 2.56 -0.70
CA ILE A 28 -11.72 3.65 0.28
C ILE A 28 -12.93 4.50 -0.10
N ILE A 29 -13.78 4.85 0.86
CA ILE A 29 -14.94 5.72 0.67
C ILE A 29 -15.11 6.68 1.85
N SER A 30 -16.03 7.65 1.71
CA SER A 30 -16.35 8.57 2.79
C SER A 30 -17.02 7.85 3.98
N PRO A 31 -16.72 8.25 5.23
CA PRO A 31 -17.27 7.60 6.42
C PRO A 31 -18.80 7.73 6.50
N GLN A 32 -19.37 8.84 5.99
CA GLN A 32 -20.81 9.04 5.94
C GLN A 32 -21.51 8.03 5.03
N ARG A 33 -20.95 7.80 3.82
CA ARG A 33 -21.50 6.82 2.86
C ARG A 33 -21.33 5.40 3.37
N PHE A 34 -20.20 5.11 3.99
CA PHE A 34 -19.93 3.82 4.62
C PHE A 34 -20.96 3.51 5.72
N ALA A 35 -21.19 4.44 6.66
CA ALA A 35 -22.17 4.26 7.74
C ALA A 35 -23.59 4.06 7.20
N ASN A 36 -24.00 4.85 6.20
CA ASN A 36 -25.31 4.71 5.56
C ASN A 36 -25.47 3.36 4.85
N PHE A 37 -24.41 2.88 4.18
CA PHE A 37 -24.41 1.59 3.52
C PHE A 37 -24.53 0.44 4.54
N MET A 38 -23.76 0.49 5.64
CA MET A 38 -23.82 -0.54 6.68
C MET A 38 -25.17 -0.57 7.43
N ALA A 39 -25.85 0.58 7.54
CA ALA A 39 -27.18 0.67 8.12
C ALA A 39 -28.30 0.13 7.20
N ASP A 40 -28.05 0.04 5.89
CA ASP A 40 -29.03 -0.48 4.93
C ASP A 40 -29.08 -2.02 4.98
N SER A 41 -30.28 -2.58 5.09
CA SER A 41 -30.53 -4.03 5.00
C SER A 41 -30.06 -4.70 3.69
N THR A 42 -29.86 -3.92 2.62
CA THR A 42 -29.49 -4.47 1.31
C THR A 42 -27.98 -4.64 1.09
N HIS A 43 -27.13 -4.18 2.02
CA HIS A 43 -25.68 -4.21 1.87
C HIS A 43 -25.13 -5.60 1.51
N THR A 44 -25.68 -6.66 2.11
CA THR A 44 -25.27 -8.05 1.83
C THR A 44 -25.50 -8.43 0.37
N LYS A 45 -26.62 -8.00 -0.24
CA LYS A 45 -26.93 -8.28 -1.65
C LYS A 45 -25.90 -7.63 -2.56
N HIS A 46 -25.54 -6.39 -2.27
CA HIS A 46 -24.53 -5.64 -3.02
C HIS A 46 -23.15 -6.30 -2.95
N ILE A 47 -22.75 -6.79 -1.77
CA ILE A 47 -21.51 -7.54 -1.59
C ILE A 47 -21.54 -8.84 -2.40
N HIS A 48 -22.65 -9.58 -2.39
CA HIS A 48 -22.78 -10.81 -3.19
C HIS A 48 -22.70 -10.56 -4.69
N ILE A 49 -23.26 -9.45 -5.18
CA ILE A 49 -23.13 -9.06 -6.59
C ILE A 49 -21.67 -8.79 -6.95
N ALA A 50 -20.91 -8.12 -6.08
CA ALA A 50 -19.48 -7.91 -6.28
C ALA A 50 -18.70 -9.22 -6.34
N ILE A 51 -18.99 -10.16 -5.43
CA ILE A 51 -18.38 -11.51 -5.43
C ILE A 51 -18.70 -12.24 -6.74
N ALA A 52 -19.98 -12.29 -7.13
CA ALA A 52 -20.40 -12.97 -8.36
C ALA A 52 -19.71 -12.40 -9.61
N SER A 53 -19.58 -11.07 -9.68
CA SER A 53 -18.87 -10.41 -10.79
C SER A 53 -17.38 -10.75 -10.84
N GLY A 54 -16.71 -10.84 -9.68
CA GLY A 54 -15.31 -11.23 -9.60
C GLY A 54 -15.09 -12.71 -9.99
N VAL A 55 -15.98 -13.60 -9.57
CA VAL A 55 -15.93 -15.04 -9.94
C VAL A 55 -16.07 -15.21 -11.45
N GLU A 56 -16.99 -14.48 -12.07
CA GLU A 56 -17.19 -14.55 -13.51
C GLU A 56 -15.99 -13.96 -14.28
N ALA A 57 -15.41 -12.87 -13.78
CA ALA A 57 -14.20 -12.30 -14.34
C ALA A 57 -13.04 -13.31 -14.33
N ALA A 58 -12.79 -13.98 -13.20
CA ALA A 58 -11.73 -14.99 -13.08
C ALA A 58 -11.83 -16.06 -14.18
N LYS A 59 -13.05 -16.55 -14.46
CA LYS A 59 -13.31 -17.59 -15.46
C LYS A 59 -13.08 -17.12 -16.90
N ARG A 60 -13.27 -15.82 -17.17
CA ARG A 60 -13.13 -15.21 -18.50
C ARG A 60 -11.78 -14.53 -18.73
N THR A 61 -10.81 -14.75 -17.85
CA THR A 61 -9.49 -14.10 -17.92
C THR A 61 -8.80 -14.31 -19.26
N SER A 62 -8.81 -15.53 -19.81
CA SER A 62 -8.18 -15.81 -21.10
C SER A 62 -8.87 -15.16 -22.30
N GLU A 63 -10.13 -14.73 -22.15
CA GLU A 63 -10.86 -13.99 -23.18
C GLU A 63 -10.47 -12.50 -23.18
N ILE A 64 -10.11 -11.97 -22.01
CA ILE A 64 -9.78 -10.55 -21.82
C ILE A 64 -8.29 -10.28 -22.01
N PHE A 65 -7.42 -11.14 -21.49
CA PHE A 65 -5.97 -10.94 -21.56
C PHE A 65 -5.35 -11.80 -22.67
N THR A 66 -4.99 -11.15 -23.78
CA THR A 66 -4.53 -11.79 -25.03
C THR A 66 -3.34 -12.74 -24.90
N LEU A 67 -2.44 -12.50 -23.93
CA LEU A 67 -1.23 -13.30 -23.71
C LEU A 67 -1.31 -14.16 -22.44
N CYS A 68 -2.52 -14.53 -22.03
CA CYS A 68 -2.74 -15.49 -20.94
C CYS A 68 -3.14 -16.86 -21.49
N TYR A 69 -2.75 -17.92 -20.77
CA TYR A 69 -3.20 -19.27 -21.08
C TYR A 69 -4.62 -19.47 -20.55
N GLN A 70 -5.39 -20.33 -21.20
CA GLN A 70 -6.64 -20.79 -20.63
C GLN A 70 -6.35 -21.84 -19.54
N ILE A 71 -6.73 -21.52 -18.31
CA ILE A 71 -6.49 -22.36 -17.13
C ILE A 71 -7.80 -22.94 -16.61
N ALA A 72 -7.81 -24.25 -16.30
CA ALA A 72 -8.92 -24.88 -15.61
C ALA A 72 -8.85 -24.57 -14.11
N LEU A 73 -9.68 -23.64 -13.65
CA LEU A 73 -9.75 -23.22 -12.25
C LEU A 73 -10.47 -24.27 -11.39
N GLN A 74 -9.93 -24.55 -10.20
CA GLN A 74 -10.50 -25.48 -9.22
C GLN A 74 -11.39 -24.76 -8.20
N SER A 75 -10.92 -23.65 -7.63
CA SER A 75 -11.69 -22.83 -6.70
C SER A 75 -11.36 -21.34 -6.88
N ILE A 76 -12.36 -20.51 -6.61
CA ILE A 76 -12.26 -19.05 -6.60
C ILE A 76 -12.98 -18.57 -5.35
N ASP A 77 -12.21 -18.08 -4.38
CA ASP A 77 -12.71 -17.56 -3.12
C ASP A 77 -12.52 -16.04 -3.10
N ILE A 78 -13.59 -15.28 -2.86
CA ILE A 78 -13.55 -13.81 -2.76
C ILE A 78 -14.15 -13.41 -1.44
N GLU A 79 -13.36 -12.74 -0.62
CA GLU A 79 -13.74 -12.24 0.70
C GLU A 79 -13.76 -10.70 0.66
N ILE A 80 -14.87 -10.11 1.09
CA ILE A 80 -15.06 -8.66 1.15
C ILE A 80 -15.37 -8.32 2.60
N GLN A 81 -14.44 -7.64 3.28
CA GLN A 81 -14.59 -7.24 4.67
C GLN A 81 -14.78 -5.73 4.78
N PRO A 82 -15.89 -5.24 5.36
CA PRO A 82 -16.04 -3.83 5.70
C PRO A 82 -15.04 -3.45 6.80
N THR A 83 -14.39 -2.29 6.69
CA THR A 83 -13.36 -1.85 7.63
C THR A 83 -13.38 -0.34 7.80
N ASP A 84 -13.47 0.08 9.06
CA ASP A 84 -13.54 1.50 9.47
C ASP A 84 -12.14 2.09 9.72
N SER A 85 -11.12 1.23 9.69
CA SER A 85 -9.73 1.52 10.05
C SER A 85 -8.78 1.15 8.90
N ILE A 86 -9.04 1.70 7.71
CA ILE A 86 -8.12 1.54 6.60
C ILE A 86 -6.94 2.48 6.82
N PHE A 87 -5.82 1.90 7.26
CA PHE A 87 -4.53 2.55 7.24
C PHE A 87 -3.97 2.44 5.83
N THR A 88 -4.16 3.49 5.05
CA THR A 88 -3.28 3.70 3.91
C THR A 88 -1.92 4.04 4.49
N ASP A 89 -1.00 3.06 4.51
CA ASP A 89 0.41 3.38 4.64
C ASP A 89 0.66 4.47 3.61
N SER A 90 1.01 5.66 4.11
CA SER A 90 1.49 6.74 3.28
C SER A 90 2.84 6.34 2.71
N LEU A 91 2.88 5.33 1.83
CA LEU A 91 3.52 5.53 0.55
C LEU A 91 2.68 6.62 -0.13
N GLN A 92 2.80 7.89 0.28
CA GLN A 92 3.79 8.76 -0.34
C GLN A 92 4.02 8.23 -1.75
N TYR A 93 3.13 8.64 -2.64
CA TYR A 93 3.33 8.61 -4.07
C TYR A 93 4.84 8.62 -4.34
N TYR A 94 5.35 7.64 -5.09
CA TYR A 94 6.72 7.65 -5.61
C TYR A 94 7.03 8.91 -6.46
N THR A 95 6.10 9.89 -6.53
CA THR A 95 6.26 11.22 -7.09
C THR A 95 6.87 12.24 -6.13
N ASN A 96 7.04 11.90 -4.84
CA ASN A 96 8.09 12.54 -4.06
C ASN A 96 9.43 11.99 -4.57
N PHE A 97 9.82 12.41 -5.78
CA PHE A 97 11.21 12.50 -6.18
C PHE A 97 11.98 12.88 -4.92
N LEU A 98 12.91 12.01 -4.48
CA LEU A 98 13.84 12.27 -3.39
C LEU A 98 14.11 13.77 -3.40
N PRO A 99 13.62 14.55 -2.42
CA PRO A 99 13.69 16.00 -2.48
C PRO A 99 15.16 16.28 -2.69
N SER A 100 15.48 16.76 -3.91
CA SER A 100 16.81 16.75 -4.52
C SER A 100 17.88 16.51 -3.48
N PHE A 101 18.57 15.37 -3.51
CA PHE A 101 19.82 15.21 -2.76
C PHE A 101 20.69 16.41 -3.16
N LYS A 102 20.61 17.51 -2.41
CA LYS A 102 21.57 18.59 -2.48
C LYS A 102 22.75 17.98 -1.77
N PRO A 103 23.81 17.53 -2.47
CA PRO A 103 25.00 17.13 -1.75
C PRO A 103 25.34 18.31 -0.86
N LYS A 104 25.39 18.09 0.46
CA LYS A 104 26.01 19.07 1.35
C LYS A 104 27.38 19.30 0.73
N ARG A 105 27.62 20.51 0.21
CA ARG A 105 28.97 20.90 -0.20
C ARG A 105 29.80 20.80 1.07
N PHE A 106 30.50 19.68 1.22
CA PHE A 106 31.53 19.52 2.22
C PHE A 106 32.61 20.53 1.83
N SER A 107 32.49 21.75 2.33
CA SER A 107 33.60 22.67 2.36
C SER A 107 34.55 22.13 3.41
N LEU A 108 35.53 21.34 2.95
CA LEU A 108 36.78 21.17 3.65
C LEU A 108 37.38 22.57 3.79
N LYS A 109 37.06 23.25 4.90
CA LYS A 109 37.81 24.43 5.31
C LYS A 109 39.25 23.98 5.53
N LYS A 110 40.14 24.48 4.68
CA LYS A 110 41.58 24.45 4.90
C LYS A 110 41.86 24.92 6.33
N SER A 111 42.65 24.13 7.04
CA SER A 111 43.26 24.46 8.32
C SER A 111 43.85 25.87 8.26
N LYS A 112 43.36 26.76 9.11
CA LYS A 112 44.09 27.94 9.54
C LYS A 112 44.10 27.97 11.06
N GLU A 113 45.30 27.66 11.53
CA GLU A 113 45.96 28.15 12.74
C GLU A 113 45.24 27.98 14.08
N THR A 114 45.81 27.04 14.83
CA THR A 114 45.81 26.92 16.28
C THR A 114 45.91 28.30 16.95
N GLN A 115 44.77 28.84 17.38
CA GLN A 115 44.78 29.83 18.45
C GLN A 115 44.82 29.07 19.78
N LYS A 116 45.89 29.31 20.54
CA LYS A 116 46.13 28.77 21.87
C LYS A 116 44.88 28.88 22.74
N ALA A 117 44.49 27.76 23.34
CA ALA A 117 43.52 27.73 24.42
C ALA A 117 43.99 28.65 25.56
N PRO A 118 43.13 29.55 26.09
CA PRO A 118 43.43 30.24 27.33
C PRO A 118 43.45 29.24 28.50
N PRO A 119 44.21 29.55 29.57
CA PRO A 119 44.45 28.60 30.65
C PRO A 119 43.16 28.22 31.38
N ILE A 120 43.09 26.96 31.76
CA ILE A 120 42.02 26.37 32.56
C ILE A 120 41.98 27.10 33.90
N GLN A 121 40.88 27.78 34.17
CA GLN A 121 40.43 28.12 35.52
C GLN A 121 39.26 27.19 35.86
N ASP A 122 39.17 26.76 37.12
CA ASP A 122 38.31 25.70 37.70
C ASP A 122 36.77 25.84 37.54
N SER A 123 36.30 26.60 36.56
CA SER A 123 34.88 26.77 36.20
C SER A 123 34.48 26.03 34.90
N THR A 124 35.38 25.29 34.27
CA THR A 124 35.14 24.61 32.98
C THR A 124 34.20 23.41 33.07
N GLU A 125 34.16 22.70 34.21
CA GLU A 125 33.15 21.66 34.44
C GLU A 125 31.73 22.24 34.45
N SER A 126 31.54 23.44 35.02
CA SER A 126 30.20 24.03 35.14
C SER A 126 29.66 24.44 33.77
N ASN A 127 30.49 25.03 32.90
CA ASN A 127 30.08 25.43 31.55
C ASN A 127 29.77 24.24 30.63
N MET A 128 30.51 23.15 30.74
CA MET A 128 30.23 21.92 29.98
C MET A 128 28.98 21.22 30.49
N ARG A 129 28.79 21.13 31.82
CA ARG A 129 27.56 20.61 32.43
C ARG A 129 26.34 21.45 32.08
N LEU A 130 26.45 22.77 32.07
CA LEU A 130 25.35 23.67 31.69
C LEU A 130 24.95 23.47 30.22
N ARG A 131 25.93 23.36 29.30
CA ARG A 131 25.66 23.06 27.88
C ARG A 131 25.04 21.67 27.68
N PHE A 132 25.50 20.68 28.45
CA PHE A 132 24.95 19.33 28.42
C PHE A 132 23.50 19.32 28.90
N ASN A 133 23.22 19.94 30.04
CA ASN A 133 21.87 20.04 30.58
C ASN A 133 20.94 20.79 29.61
N GLN A 134 21.42 21.86 28.99
CA GLN A 134 20.64 22.59 27.99
C GLN A 134 20.38 21.76 26.72
N ALA A 135 21.33 20.91 26.30
CA ALA A 135 21.12 19.96 25.21
C ALA A 135 20.11 18.86 25.59
N VAL A 136 20.15 18.35 26.82
CA VAL A 136 19.18 17.36 27.34
C VAL A 136 17.77 17.94 27.37
N MET A 137 17.60 19.16 27.89
CA MET A 137 16.29 19.83 27.90
C MET A 137 15.75 20.07 26.48
N ASN A 138 16.60 20.53 25.55
CA ASN A 138 16.21 20.72 24.15
C ASN A 138 15.87 19.39 23.44
N PHE A 139 16.51 18.29 23.85
CA PHE A 139 16.21 16.96 23.34
C PHE A 139 14.87 16.46 23.86
N GLN A 140 14.62 16.60 25.17
CA GLN A 140 13.35 16.26 25.80
C GLN A 140 12.18 17.07 25.22
N ASP A 141 12.36 18.39 25.04
CA ASP A 141 11.35 19.25 24.41
C ASP A 141 11.07 18.85 22.96
N LYS A 142 12.10 18.45 22.21
CA LYS A 142 11.92 17.90 20.86
C LYS A 142 11.21 16.56 20.89
N GLN A 143 11.52 15.69 21.85
CA GLN A 143 10.86 14.40 22.04
C GLN A 143 9.37 14.61 22.34
N ILE A 144 9.04 15.50 23.27
CA ILE A 144 7.66 15.86 23.62
C ILE A 144 6.92 16.48 22.42
N ARG A 145 7.60 17.29 21.59
CA ARG A 145 7.00 17.82 20.35
C ARG A 145 6.77 16.74 19.30
N ILE A 146 7.70 15.79 19.14
CA ILE A 146 7.54 14.64 18.25
C ILE A 146 6.40 13.77 18.75
N ASP A 147 6.33 13.48 20.06
CA ASP A 147 5.28 12.67 20.66
C ASP A 147 3.92 13.38 20.55
N LYS A 148 3.83 14.70 20.77
CA LYS A 148 2.61 15.48 20.53
C LYS A 148 2.23 15.53 19.06
N GLN A 149 3.17 15.72 18.13
CA GLN A 149 2.92 15.64 16.70
C GLN A 149 2.48 14.24 16.28
N GLN A 150 3.03 13.18 16.89
CA GLN A 150 2.60 11.81 16.67
C GLN A 150 1.21 11.56 17.26
N THR A 151 0.88 12.13 18.43
CA THR A 151 -0.43 12.00 19.09
C THR A 151 -1.52 12.78 18.33
N GLU A 152 -1.19 13.94 17.77
CA GLU A 152 -2.08 14.71 16.89
C GLU A 152 -2.17 14.08 15.50
N ALA A 153 -1.10 13.46 14.99
CA ALA A 153 -1.13 12.65 13.76
C ALA A 153 -1.79 11.28 13.94
N THR A 154 -1.91 10.74 15.16
CA THR A 154 -2.71 9.53 15.47
C THR A 154 -4.18 9.84 15.74
N LYS A 155 -4.61 11.11 15.68
CA LYS A 155 -5.95 11.45 15.17
C LYS A 155 -5.97 11.43 13.64
N ALA A 156 -5.25 10.47 13.03
CA ALA A 156 -5.40 10.15 11.63
C ALA A 156 -6.86 9.79 11.41
N GLN A 157 -7.53 10.56 10.55
CA GLN A 157 -8.82 10.19 9.99
C GLN A 157 -8.65 8.82 9.34
N GLY A 158 -9.04 7.77 10.07
CA GLY A 158 -9.13 6.43 9.52
C GLY A 158 -10.04 6.50 8.30
N TYR A 159 -9.57 6.01 7.18
CA TYR A 159 -10.41 5.86 6.01
C TYR A 159 -11.34 4.67 6.25
N CYS A 160 -12.60 4.80 5.83
CA CYS A 160 -13.56 3.69 5.89
C CYS A 160 -13.70 3.08 4.51
N GLY A 161 -14.07 1.80 4.46
CA GLY A 161 -14.31 1.14 3.19
C GLY A 161 -14.26 -0.37 3.28
N PHE A 162 -13.71 -1.01 2.24
CA PHE A 162 -13.73 -2.46 2.09
C PHE A 162 -12.35 -2.99 1.77
N GLU A 163 -11.93 -4.02 2.50
CA GLU A 163 -10.81 -4.87 2.14
C GLU A 163 -11.34 -6.05 1.32
N VAL A 164 -10.78 -6.23 0.12
CA VAL A 164 -11.13 -7.34 -0.76
C VAL A 164 -9.93 -8.25 -0.89
N ARG A 165 -10.14 -9.53 -0.61
CA ARG A 165 -9.15 -10.60 -0.78
C ARG A 165 -9.68 -11.65 -1.73
N VAL A 166 -8.82 -12.14 -2.61
CA VAL A 166 -9.14 -13.15 -3.61
C VAL A 166 -8.11 -14.27 -3.50
N CYS A 167 -8.57 -15.50 -3.54
CA CYS A 167 -7.75 -16.70 -3.65
C CYS A 167 -8.25 -17.52 -4.84
N VAL A 168 -7.36 -17.83 -5.78
CA VAL A 168 -7.65 -18.68 -6.93
C VAL A 168 -6.74 -19.90 -6.88
N LYS A 169 -7.34 -21.08 -7.02
CA LYS A 169 -6.63 -22.36 -7.10
C LYS A 169 -6.84 -22.99 -8.45
N ALA A 170 -5.77 -23.57 -9.01
CA ALA A 170 -5.82 -24.29 -10.27
C ALA A 170 -4.80 -25.42 -10.28
N ASN A 171 -5.09 -26.50 -11.02
CA ASN A 171 -4.08 -27.49 -11.36
C ASN A 171 -3.57 -27.18 -12.77
N ALA A 172 -2.41 -26.52 -12.85
CA ALA A 172 -1.94 -25.90 -14.09
C ALA A 172 -0.41 -25.87 -14.21
N GLN A 173 0.06 -25.62 -15.43
CA GLN A 173 1.48 -25.41 -15.74
C GLN A 173 1.98 -23.99 -15.42
N VAL A 174 1.05 -23.05 -15.21
CA VAL A 174 1.28 -21.62 -14.94
C VAL A 174 0.39 -21.16 -13.78
N SER A 175 0.82 -20.11 -13.07
CA SER A 175 0.10 -19.59 -11.90
C SER A 175 -1.13 -18.79 -12.33
N PRO A 176 -2.26 -18.92 -11.61
CA PRO A 176 -3.49 -18.19 -11.92
C PRO A 176 -3.43 -16.73 -11.39
N ASP A 177 -2.31 -16.04 -11.63
CA ASP A 177 -2.03 -14.70 -11.09
C ASP A 177 -2.86 -13.61 -11.76
N ILE A 178 -3.15 -13.78 -13.04
CA ILE A 178 -3.96 -12.80 -13.77
C ILE A 178 -5.44 -13.04 -13.45
N GLU A 179 -5.85 -14.28 -13.23
CA GLU A 179 -7.19 -14.65 -12.79
C GLU A 179 -7.50 -14.06 -11.41
N SER A 180 -6.58 -14.16 -10.44
CA SER A 180 -6.77 -13.59 -9.10
C SER A 180 -6.84 -12.06 -9.13
N MET A 181 -5.95 -11.41 -9.90
CA MET A 181 -5.95 -9.95 -10.06
C MET A 181 -7.18 -9.43 -10.80
N TYR A 182 -7.64 -10.13 -11.84
CA TYR A 182 -8.80 -9.70 -12.62
C TYR A 182 -10.11 -9.88 -11.85
N ALA A 183 -10.22 -10.95 -11.07
CA ALA A 183 -11.32 -11.15 -10.13
C ALA A 183 -11.38 -10.03 -9.08
N LEU A 184 -10.23 -9.70 -8.48
CA LEU A 184 -10.09 -8.61 -7.53
C LEU A 184 -10.51 -7.26 -8.15
N GLN A 185 -10.00 -6.96 -9.35
CA GLN A 185 -10.31 -5.73 -10.07
C GLN A 185 -11.81 -5.59 -10.31
N THR A 186 -12.43 -6.64 -10.83
CA THR A 186 -13.84 -6.63 -11.19
C THR A 186 -14.72 -6.53 -9.94
N ALA A 187 -14.38 -7.23 -8.86
CA ALA A 187 -15.09 -7.12 -7.60
C ALA A 187 -15.01 -5.69 -7.01
N LEU A 188 -13.83 -5.08 -7.02
CA LEU A 188 -13.63 -3.68 -6.57
C LEU A 188 -14.38 -2.68 -7.45
N LEU A 189 -14.38 -2.86 -8.78
CA LEU A 189 -15.14 -2.00 -9.70
C LEU A 189 -16.65 -2.15 -9.51
N SER A 190 -17.12 -3.37 -9.24
CA SER A 190 -18.53 -3.65 -8.93
C SER A 190 -18.95 -2.95 -7.64
N LEU A 191 -18.14 -3.02 -6.58
CA LEU A 191 -18.37 -2.26 -5.36
C LEU A 191 -18.32 -0.75 -5.61
N PHE A 192 -17.32 -0.28 -6.36
CA PHE A 192 -17.17 1.13 -6.71
C PHE A 192 -18.40 1.68 -7.45
N GLY A 193 -19.05 0.86 -8.29
CA GLY A 193 -20.29 1.23 -8.99
C GLY A 193 -21.42 1.67 -8.05
N ILE A 194 -21.46 1.15 -6.82
CA ILE A 194 -22.41 1.53 -5.77
C ILE A 194 -22.08 2.92 -5.22
N PHE A 195 -20.78 3.21 -5.07
CA PHE A 195 -20.25 4.45 -4.48
C PHE A 195 -19.81 5.48 -5.52
N LYS A 196 -20.18 5.32 -6.80
CA LYS A 196 -19.72 6.18 -7.91
C LYS A 196 -19.97 7.69 -7.74
N HIS A 197 -20.88 8.07 -6.84
CA HIS A 197 -21.22 9.45 -6.52
C HIS A 197 -20.48 9.99 -5.29
N ASP A 198 -19.63 9.18 -4.66
CA ASP A 198 -18.76 9.60 -3.58
C ASP A 198 -17.42 10.09 -4.16
N GLU A 199 -17.09 11.36 -3.92
CA GLU A 199 -15.85 11.98 -4.39
C GLU A 199 -14.60 11.36 -3.75
N MET A 200 -14.74 10.74 -2.59
CA MET A 200 -13.65 10.05 -1.89
C MET A 200 -13.48 8.60 -2.33
N ALA A 201 -14.42 8.07 -3.13
CA ALA A 201 -14.34 6.69 -3.59
C ALA A 201 -13.05 6.47 -4.38
N THR A 202 -12.17 5.61 -3.87
CA THR A 202 -10.87 5.31 -4.47
C THR A 202 -10.56 3.84 -4.34
N ILE A 203 -10.27 3.18 -5.47
CA ILE A 203 -9.69 1.85 -5.47
C ILE A 203 -8.17 1.99 -5.27
N ALA A 204 -7.63 1.32 -4.26
CA ALA A 204 -6.23 1.46 -3.85
C ALA A 204 -5.58 0.09 -3.58
N GLN A 205 -4.24 0.08 -3.61
CA GLN A 205 -3.39 -1.02 -3.15
C GLN A 205 -3.69 -2.41 -3.74
N MET A 206 -4.18 -2.49 -4.98
CA MET A 206 -4.35 -3.76 -5.68
C MET A 206 -2.99 -4.43 -5.89
N ARG A 207 -2.80 -5.63 -5.32
CA ARG A 207 -1.55 -6.37 -5.39
C ARG A 207 -1.76 -7.88 -5.27
N LEU A 208 -0.82 -8.63 -5.84
CA LEU A 208 -0.65 -10.04 -5.53
C LEU A 208 -0.03 -10.18 -4.13
N MET A 209 -0.60 -11.09 -3.35
CA MET A 209 -0.12 -11.50 -2.03
C MET A 209 0.71 -12.76 -2.22
N ARG A 210 1.98 -12.71 -1.82
CA ARG A 210 2.89 -13.87 -1.85
C ARG A 210 2.80 -14.68 -0.58
#